data_AF-A0A7Y4RJ76-F1
#
_entry.id   AF-A0A7Y4RJ76-F1
#
_cell.length_a   1.000
_cell.length_b   1.000
_cell.length_c   1.000
_cell.angle_alpha   90.00
_cell.angle_beta   90.00
_cell.angle_gamma   90.00
#
_symmetry.space_group_name_H-M   'P 1'
#
loop_
_entity.id
_entity.type
_entity.pdbx_description
1 polymer ?
#
loop_
_entity_poly.entity_id
_entity_poly.type
_entity_poly.pdbx_seq_one_letter_code
_entity_poly.pdbx_strand_id
1 'polypeptide(L)'
;MRSLLFALQALVFTGSVPVARETTEFAKLVAQLSENGGFFDSDNLVSNETSYLHVLPALESMGIRGGAYLGVGPEQNFSYLAEIRPELAIMIDIRRDNMLLHLLFKAIFERARNRLDYLCLLYGRPVPADLPKWTDRPLDDILMYLDLTPGDSGLHAANHRSLMERVTAYGVPLTDTDRATIRRFHGEFAALGLELRYTSLNRPSRPNYPSERDLYLATDMNGRRGNYLTTEERFRVVQELERGDRIVPAVGDLSGTVALKAIAQYLAERKLTVSALYVSNVEMYLFRNGTFAQFAANVRSLPSSPSSVIIRSSFGRGGWRGPDPFQQAFPSPIPQPLPGHLSAQLLQPFPAFLKLTAQPDSATYLDLLMNSLFDFRVPQSPPPGRRRRRLTGCVR
;
A
#
# COMPACT_ATOMS: atom_id res chain seq x y z
N MET A 1 64.80 33.64 -12.31
CA MET A 1 63.79 33.83 -13.37
C MET A 1 63.97 32.74 -14.42
N ARG A 2 63.16 31.68 -14.39
CA ARG A 2 62.92 30.77 -15.53
C ARG A 2 61.58 30.07 -15.26
N SER A 3 60.56 30.46 -16.03
CA SER A 3 59.22 29.90 -15.98
C SER A 3 59.16 28.68 -16.91
N LEU A 4 58.68 27.54 -16.40
CA LEU A 4 58.20 26.42 -17.21
C LEU A 4 56.71 26.24 -16.89
N LEU A 5 55.82 26.53 -17.85
CA LEU A 5 54.44 26.11 -17.80
C LEU A 5 54.36 24.66 -18.28
N PHE A 6 53.87 23.76 -17.43
CA PHE A 6 53.33 22.46 -17.85
C PHE A 6 51.81 22.58 -17.92
N ALA A 7 51.25 22.45 -19.12
CA ALA A 7 49.80 22.31 -19.31
C ALA A 7 49.44 20.82 -19.13
N LEU A 8 48.75 20.50 -18.04
CA LEU A 8 48.19 19.18 -17.81
C LEU A 8 46.82 19.13 -18.50
N GLN A 9 46.72 18.46 -19.65
CA GLN A 9 45.44 18.13 -20.25
C GLN A 9 44.81 16.98 -19.47
N ALA A 10 43.76 17.28 -18.71
CA ALA A 10 42.91 16.25 -18.12
C ALA A 10 42.03 15.63 -19.22
N LEU A 11 42.30 14.37 -19.59
CA LEU A 11 41.34 13.56 -20.33
C LEU A 11 40.14 13.29 -19.42
N VAL A 12 39.01 13.94 -19.71
CA VAL A 12 37.72 13.57 -19.13
C VAL A 12 37.24 12.32 -19.87
N PHE A 13 37.44 11.15 -19.28
CA PHE A 13 36.73 9.94 -19.69
C PHE A 13 35.27 10.07 -19.26
N THR A 14 34.38 10.42 -20.17
CA THR A 14 32.93 10.25 -20.01
C THR A 14 32.59 8.76 -20.22
N GLY A 15 33.01 7.93 -19.28
CA GLY A 15 32.50 6.57 -19.18
C GLY A 15 31.02 6.63 -18.79
N SER A 16 30.12 6.43 -19.74
CA SER A 16 28.72 6.12 -19.41
C SER A 16 28.73 4.75 -18.73
N VAL A 17 28.48 4.73 -17.42
CA VAL A 17 28.23 3.49 -16.69
C VAL A 17 27.03 2.83 -17.37
N PRO A 18 27.10 1.54 -17.77
CA PRO A 18 25.95 0.85 -18.34
C PRO A 18 24.82 0.91 -17.32
N VAL A 19 23.74 1.63 -17.64
CA VAL A 19 22.49 1.53 -16.88
C VAL A 19 22.08 0.06 -16.98
N ALA A 20 21.99 -0.62 -15.83
CA ALA A 20 21.54 -2.01 -15.79
C ALA A 20 20.18 -2.09 -16.48
N ARG A 21 20.07 -2.98 -17.49
CA ARG A 21 18.85 -3.14 -18.29
C ARG A 21 17.84 -4.02 -17.56
N GLU A 22 16.56 -3.79 -17.81
CA GLU A 22 15.48 -4.64 -17.33
C GLU A 22 15.55 -6.01 -18.02
N THR A 23 15.70 -7.09 -17.25
CA THR A 23 15.96 -8.43 -17.80
C THR A 23 14.77 -9.39 -17.76
N THR A 24 13.71 -9.05 -17.02
CA THR A 24 12.50 -9.89 -16.87
C THR A 24 11.25 -9.15 -17.32
N GLU A 25 10.16 -9.87 -17.59
CA GLU A 25 8.86 -9.25 -17.91
C GLU A 25 8.31 -8.44 -16.73
N PHE A 26 8.53 -8.91 -15.49
CA PHE A 26 8.18 -8.16 -14.29
C PHE A 26 8.94 -6.81 -14.23
N ALA A 27 10.26 -6.81 -14.46
CA ALA A 27 11.05 -5.58 -14.44
C ALA A 27 10.67 -4.61 -15.54
N LYS A 28 10.41 -5.11 -16.76
CA LYS A 28 9.92 -4.28 -17.87
C LYS A 28 8.58 -3.65 -17.53
N LEU A 29 7.68 -4.40 -16.89
CA LEU A 29 6.40 -3.88 -16.46
C LEU A 29 6.55 -2.82 -15.37
N VAL A 30 7.37 -3.07 -14.35
CA VAL A 30 7.70 -2.09 -13.32
C VAL A 30 8.22 -0.79 -13.97
N ALA A 31 9.15 -0.89 -14.91
CA ALA A 31 9.69 0.27 -15.63
C ALA A 31 8.63 0.97 -16.49
N GLN A 32 7.80 0.22 -17.22
CA GLN A 32 6.72 0.75 -18.07
C GLN A 32 5.70 1.57 -17.26
N LEU A 33 5.37 1.12 -16.06
CA LEU A 33 4.35 1.77 -15.22
C LEU A 33 4.91 2.89 -14.34
N SER A 34 6.24 3.01 -14.25
CA SER A 34 6.89 3.96 -13.36
C SER A 34 7.27 5.27 -14.05
N GLU A 35 7.45 6.29 -13.24
CA GLU A 35 8.04 7.58 -13.61
C GLU A 35 9.18 7.94 -12.64
N ASN A 36 9.75 9.14 -12.78
CA ASN A 36 10.77 9.61 -11.86
C ASN A 36 10.19 9.78 -10.45
N GLY A 37 10.96 9.36 -9.44
CA GLY A 37 10.56 9.51 -8.05
C GLY A 37 10.48 10.98 -7.62
N GLY A 38 9.49 11.27 -6.77
CA GLY A 38 9.38 12.51 -6.03
C GLY A 38 9.71 12.33 -4.55
N PHE A 39 9.31 13.31 -3.74
CA PHE A 39 9.64 13.37 -2.33
C PHE A 39 8.39 13.22 -1.45
N PHE A 40 8.53 12.45 -0.37
CA PHE A 40 7.57 12.42 0.73
C PHE A 40 8.31 12.21 2.05
N ASP A 41 7.88 12.92 3.10
CA ASP A 41 8.63 13.11 4.35
C ASP A 41 8.40 11.95 5.36
N SER A 42 8.67 10.73 4.91
CA SER A 42 8.59 9.49 5.68
C SER A 42 9.19 8.32 4.89
N ASP A 43 9.78 7.35 5.60
CA ASP A 43 10.05 6.01 5.06
C ASP A 43 8.76 5.18 4.89
N ASN A 44 7.71 5.51 5.65
CA ASN A 44 6.36 4.95 5.57
C ASN A 44 6.40 3.42 5.45
N LEU A 45 7.18 2.77 6.32
CA LEU A 45 7.33 1.31 6.33
C LEU A 45 6.06 0.60 6.77
N VAL A 46 5.23 1.29 7.54
CA VAL A 46 3.97 0.82 8.10
C VAL A 46 2.95 1.95 8.09
N SER A 47 1.67 1.61 7.98
CA SER A 47 0.59 2.58 8.07
C SER A 47 0.48 3.20 9.48
N ASN A 48 -0.24 4.32 9.59
CA ASN A 48 -0.73 4.86 10.88
C ASN A 48 -2.26 4.94 10.95
N GLU A 49 -2.93 4.29 10.00
CA GLU A 49 -4.39 4.32 9.84
C GLU A 49 -5.08 3.27 10.70
N THR A 50 -5.37 3.62 11.95
CA THR A 50 -6.08 2.72 12.89
C THR A 50 -7.47 2.23 12.41
N SER A 51 -8.07 2.83 11.38
CA SER A 51 -9.38 2.44 10.86
C SER A 51 -9.33 1.77 9.48
N TYR A 52 -8.15 1.45 8.94
CA TYR A 52 -7.99 0.96 7.56
C TYR A 52 -8.93 -0.20 7.18
N LEU A 53 -9.27 -1.09 8.12
CA LEU A 53 -10.17 -2.22 7.88
C LEU A 53 -11.66 -1.88 7.91
N HIS A 54 -12.06 -0.68 8.35
CA HIS A 54 -13.47 -0.32 8.57
C HIS A 54 -14.31 -0.40 7.29
N VAL A 55 -13.69 -0.24 6.12
CA VAL A 55 -14.37 -0.33 4.82
C VAL A 55 -14.62 -1.76 4.35
N LEU A 56 -13.99 -2.79 4.95
CA LEU A 56 -14.10 -4.16 4.42
C LEU A 56 -15.54 -4.70 4.35
N PRO A 57 -16.42 -4.52 5.37
CA PRO A 57 -17.82 -4.93 5.28
C PRO A 57 -18.56 -4.24 4.14
N ALA A 58 -18.21 -2.98 3.84
CA ALA A 58 -18.80 -2.23 2.75
C ALA A 58 -18.39 -2.83 1.40
N LEU A 59 -17.09 -3.11 1.21
CA LEU A 59 -16.56 -3.77 0.01
C LEU A 59 -17.23 -5.13 -0.22
N GLU A 60 -17.40 -5.92 0.85
CA GLU A 60 -18.11 -7.21 0.82
C GLU A 60 -19.59 -7.02 0.40
N SER A 61 -20.30 -6.08 1.02
CA SER A 61 -21.72 -5.81 0.75
C SER A 61 -21.98 -5.30 -0.67
N MET A 62 -21.04 -4.53 -1.22
CA MET A 62 -21.08 -4.00 -2.58
C MET A 62 -20.59 -5.02 -3.61
N GLY A 63 -20.08 -6.18 -3.17
CA GLY A 63 -19.58 -7.23 -4.05
C GLY A 63 -18.31 -6.85 -4.79
N ILE A 64 -17.47 -5.97 -4.23
CA ILE A 64 -16.22 -5.53 -4.86
C ILE A 64 -15.21 -6.69 -4.85
N ARG A 65 -15.04 -7.33 -6.02
CA ARG A 65 -14.13 -8.46 -6.20
C ARG A 65 -13.50 -8.46 -7.61
N GLY A 66 -12.32 -9.07 -7.75
CA GLY A 66 -11.63 -9.23 -9.04
C GLY A 66 -11.11 -7.91 -9.62
N GLY A 67 -10.85 -7.88 -10.94
CA GLY A 67 -10.38 -6.69 -11.64
C GLY A 67 -8.98 -6.22 -11.21
N ALA A 68 -8.70 -4.93 -11.37
CA ALA A 68 -7.45 -4.33 -10.94
C ALA A 68 -7.60 -3.56 -9.61
N TYR A 69 -6.62 -3.69 -8.73
CA TYR A 69 -6.49 -2.86 -7.53
C TYR A 69 -5.33 -1.88 -7.71
N LEU A 70 -5.54 -0.62 -7.35
CA LEU A 70 -4.48 0.39 -7.29
C LEU A 70 -4.40 0.91 -5.86
N GLY A 71 -3.20 1.06 -5.30
CA GLY A 71 -3.09 1.56 -3.93
C GLY A 71 -1.76 2.20 -3.61
N VAL A 72 -1.79 3.25 -2.80
CA VAL A 72 -0.59 3.91 -2.28
C VAL A 72 -0.06 3.29 -0.99
N GLY A 73 1.23 3.49 -0.72
CA GLY A 73 1.89 3.07 0.51
C GLY A 73 2.17 1.55 0.59
N PRO A 74 2.40 1.04 1.81
CA PRO A 74 2.95 -0.30 2.02
C PRO A 74 1.86 -1.38 2.29
N GLU A 75 1.92 -2.06 3.43
CA GLU A 75 1.28 -3.34 3.74
C GLU A 75 -0.23 -3.28 4.00
N GLN A 76 -0.80 -2.12 4.36
CA GLN A 76 -2.25 -2.02 4.57
C GLN A 76 -3.05 -2.41 3.31
N ASN A 77 -2.43 -2.25 2.14
CA ASN A 77 -2.97 -2.70 0.85
C ASN A 77 -3.25 -4.20 0.83
N PHE A 78 -2.41 -5.03 1.43
CA PHE A 78 -2.53 -6.49 1.39
C PHE A 78 -3.84 -7.00 2.00
N SER A 79 -4.39 -6.28 2.99
CA SER A 79 -5.69 -6.64 3.57
C SER A 79 -6.86 -6.36 2.62
N TYR A 80 -6.77 -5.29 1.80
CA TYR A 80 -7.72 -5.05 0.73
C TYR A 80 -7.54 -6.06 -0.40
N LEU A 81 -6.30 -6.46 -0.75
CA LEU A 81 -6.05 -7.52 -1.74
C LEU A 81 -6.64 -8.86 -1.32
N ALA A 82 -6.48 -9.24 -0.06
CA ALA A 82 -7.06 -10.47 0.50
C ALA A 82 -8.59 -10.49 0.42
N GLU A 83 -9.24 -9.32 0.54
CA GLU A 83 -10.68 -9.18 0.44
C GLU A 83 -11.17 -9.16 -1.02
N ILE A 84 -10.62 -8.26 -1.83
CA ILE A 84 -11.03 -8.01 -3.21
C ILE A 84 -10.62 -9.16 -4.13
N ARG A 85 -9.49 -9.81 -3.85
CA ARG A 85 -8.88 -10.86 -4.70
C ARG A 85 -8.75 -10.39 -6.16
N PRO A 86 -8.03 -9.28 -6.41
CA PRO A 86 -7.90 -8.75 -7.77
C PRO A 86 -7.10 -9.69 -8.66
N GLU A 87 -7.27 -9.54 -9.97
CA GLU A 87 -6.44 -10.20 -10.97
C GLU A 87 -5.05 -9.56 -11.06
N LEU A 88 -4.96 -8.26 -10.77
CA LEU A 88 -3.73 -7.48 -10.76
C LEU A 88 -3.80 -6.39 -9.70
N ALA A 89 -2.72 -6.18 -8.97
CA ALA A 89 -2.54 -5.08 -8.03
C ALA A 89 -1.35 -4.22 -8.44
N ILE A 90 -1.52 -2.90 -8.45
CA ILE A 90 -0.44 -1.95 -8.73
C ILE A 90 -0.24 -1.08 -7.48
N MET A 91 0.92 -1.24 -6.84
CA MET A 91 1.30 -0.47 -5.64
C MET A 91 2.04 0.79 -6.08
N ILE A 92 1.39 1.94 -5.97
CA ILE A 92 1.84 3.20 -6.56
C ILE A 92 2.33 4.11 -5.44
N ASP A 93 3.56 4.60 -5.52
CA ASP A 93 4.02 5.60 -4.55
C ASP A 93 4.94 6.59 -5.22
N ILE A 94 4.88 7.84 -4.79
CA ILE A 94 5.75 8.89 -5.30
C ILE A 94 7.23 8.58 -5.02
N ARG A 95 7.52 7.78 -3.98
CA ARG A 95 8.87 7.40 -3.58
C ARG A 95 9.29 6.09 -4.22
N ARG A 96 10.53 6.06 -4.72
CA ARG A 96 11.23 4.83 -5.09
C ARG A 96 11.38 3.86 -3.92
N ASP A 97 11.56 4.39 -2.72
CA ASP A 97 11.73 3.61 -1.49
C ASP A 97 10.56 2.64 -1.23
N ASN A 98 9.31 3.06 -1.52
CA ASN A 98 8.16 2.16 -1.36
C ASN A 98 8.20 0.99 -2.36
N MET A 99 8.66 1.23 -3.60
CA MET A 99 8.87 0.16 -4.56
C MET A 99 9.92 -0.83 -4.04
N LEU A 100 11.03 -0.34 -3.49
CA LEU A 100 12.07 -1.19 -2.92
C LEU A 100 11.55 -2.03 -1.75
N LEU A 101 10.70 -1.44 -0.91
CA LEU A 101 10.02 -2.15 0.16
C LEU A 101 9.09 -3.25 -0.37
N HIS A 102 8.30 -2.98 -1.41
CA HIS A 102 7.45 -4.01 -2.04
C HIS A 102 8.27 -5.12 -2.71
N LEU A 103 9.45 -4.84 -3.28
CA LEU A 103 10.35 -5.88 -3.76
C LEU A 103 10.85 -6.79 -2.62
N LEU A 104 11.12 -6.22 -1.44
CA LEU A 104 11.46 -7.01 -0.24
C LEU A 104 10.27 -7.86 0.19
N PHE A 105 9.06 -7.30 0.27
CA PHE A 105 7.85 -8.06 0.61
C PHE A 105 7.61 -9.21 -0.36
N LYS A 106 7.70 -8.97 -1.67
CA LYS A 106 7.60 -10.01 -2.70
C LYS A 106 8.56 -11.17 -2.45
N ALA A 107 9.83 -10.87 -2.17
CA ALA A 107 10.83 -11.90 -1.87
C ALA A 107 10.48 -12.70 -0.60
N ILE A 108 9.97 -12.04 0.44
CA ILE A 108 9.55 -12.70 1.68
C ILE A 108 8.31 -13.58 1.43
N PHE A 109 7.29 -13.07 0.75
CA PHE A 109 6.08 -13.84 0.39
C PHE A 109 6.42 -15.07 -0.44
N GLU A 110 7.28 -14.93 -1.45
CA GLU A 110 7.67 -16.06 -2.29
C GLU A 110 8.37 -17.17 -1.49
N ARG A 111 9.22 -16.78 -0.52
CA ARG A 111 9.98 -17.69 0.35
C ARG A 111 9.15 -18.31 1.46
N ALA A 112 8.19 -17.58 2.01
CA ALA A 112 7.42 -17.99 3.17
C ALA A 112 6.59 -19.25 2.88
N ARG A 113 6.60 -20.19 3.83
CA ARG A 113 5.79 -21.41 3.76
C ARG A 113 4.40 -21.24 4.35
N ASN A 114 4.22 -20.36 5.33
CA ASN A 114 2.93 -19.96 5.93
C ASN A 114 3.07 -18.58 6.60
N ARG A 115 2.01 -18.09 7.24
CA ARG A 115 2.02 -16.78 7.93
C ARG A 115 3.10 -16.60 8.99
N LEU A 116 3.40 -17.64 9.78
CA LEU A 116 4.44 -17.54 10.80
C LEU A 116 5.82 -17.41 10.15
N ASP A 117 6.12 -18.23 9.14
CA ASP A 117 7.39 -18.18 8.41
C ASP A 117 7.61 -16.82 7.74
N TYR A 118 6.55 -16.22 7.19
CA TYR A 118 6.57 -14.85 6.66
C TYR A 118 7.02 -13.83 7.71
N LEU A 119 6.43 -13.84 8.91
CA LEU A 119 6.78 -12.90 9.97
C LEU A 119 8.15 -13.20 10.59
N CYS A 120 8.54 -14.47 10.68
CA CYS A 120 9.89 -14.85 11.10
C CYS A 120 10.95 -14.32 10.13
N LEU A 121 10.72 -14.41 8.82
CA LEU A 121 11.60 -13.83 7.80
C LEU A 121 11.65 -12.30 7.93
N LEU A 122 10.50 -11.64 8.00
CA LEU A 122 10.38 -10.18 8.08
C LEU A 122 11.06 -9.59 9.33
N TYR A 123 10.84 -10.21 10.49
CA TYR A 123 11.34 -9.73 11.77
C TYR A 123 12.64 -10.40 12.23
N GLY A 124 13.27 -11.24 11.40
CA GLY A 124 14.52 -11.93 11.76
C GLY A 124 14.39 -12.83 13.00
N ARG A 125 13.28 -13.57 13.11
CA ARG A 125 13.08 -14.58 14.16
C ARG A 125 13.39 -15.99 13.61
N PRO A 126 13.95 -16.90 14.43
CA PRO A 126 14.03 -18.31 14.06
C PRO A 126 12.63 -18.89 13.86
N VAL A 127 12.55 -19.85 12.96
CA VAL A 127 11.30 -20.56 12.62
C VAL A 127 11.23 -21.82 13.49
N PRO A 128 10.06 -22.17 14.07
CA PRO A 128 9.96 -23.36 14.88
C PRO A 128 10.17 -24.63 14.04
N ALA A 129 10.76 -25.65 14.65
CA ALA A 129 11.05 -26.93 13.98
C ALA A 129 9.78 -27.62 13.43
N ASP A 130 8.63 -27.42 14.09
CA ASP A 130 7.34 -28.00 13.72
C ASP A 130 6.42 -27.01 13.02
N LEU A 131 6.97 -26.15 12.15
CA LEU A 131 6.25 -25.13 11.38
C LEU A 131 4.89 -25.57 10.79
N PRO A 132 4.69 -26.80 10.25
CA PRO A 132 3.38 -27.21 9.75
C PRO A 132 2.24 -27.10 10.77
N LYS A 133 2.52 -27.26 12.07
CA LYS A 133 1.51 -27.10 13.15
C LYS A 133 1.12 -25.65 13.42
N TRP A 134 1.79 -24.70 12.78
CA TRP A 134 1.56 -23.27 12.94
C TRP A 134 0.70 -22.66 11.83
N THR A 135 0.39 -23.41 10.77
CA THR A 135 -0.36 -22.93 9.61
C THR A 135 -1.73 -22.36 9.99
N ASP A 136 -2.51 -23.11 10.78
CA ASP A 136 -3.87 -22.72 11.17
C ASP A 136 -3.95 -22.13 12.59
N ARG A 137 -2.82 -21.80 13.21
CA ARG A 137 -2.80 -21.16 14.53
C ARG A 137 -3.50 -19.80 14.47
N PRO A 138 -4.22 -19.39 15.54
CA PRO A 138 -4.72 -18.04 15.69
C PRO A 138 -3.59 -17.01 15.54
N LEU A 139 -3.90 -15.83 15.00
CA LEU A 139 -2.91 -14.78 14.84
C LEU A 139 -2.28 -14.39 16.19
N ASP A 140 -3.05 -14.38 17.28
CA ASP A 140 -2.53 -14.07 18.62
C ASP A 140 -1.41 -15.02 19.06
N ASP A 141 -1.54 -16.33 18.79
CA ASP A 141 -0.50 -17.34 19.07
C ASP A 141 0.77 -17.05 18.24
N ILE A 142 0.60 -16.66 16.98
CA ILE A 142 1.72 -16.30 16.09
C ILE A 142 2.43 -15.05 16.60
N LEU A 143 1.70 -14.01 16.99
CA LEU A 143 2.31 -12.78 17.53
C LEU A 143 3.01 -13.04 18.86
N MET A 144 2.41 -13.85 19.74
CA MET A 144 3.02 -14.29 20.99
C MET A 144 4.33 -15.04 20.76
N TYR A 145 4.38 -15.91 19.74
CA TYR A 145 5.63 -16.59 19.37
C TYR A 145 6.73 -15.58 19.00
N LEU A 146 6.41 -14.54 18.23
CA LEU A 146 7.38 -13.52 17.83
C LEU A 146 7.91 -12.70 19.01
N ASP A 147 7.08 -12.47 20.04
CA ASP A 147 7.47 -11.78 21.27
C ASP A 147 8.41 -12.61 22.14
N LEU A 148 8.07 -13.89 22.31
CA LEU A 148 8.82 -14.81 23.16
C LEU A 148 10.10 -15.32 22.49
N THR A 149 10.22 -15.16 21.18
CA THR A 149 11.36 -15.63 20.41
C THR A 149 12.35 -14.48 20.20
N PRO A 150 13.56 -14.55 20.78
CA PRO A 150 14.58 -13.53 20.54
C PRO A 150 14.96 -13.43 19.07
N GLY A 151 15.29 -12.21 18.63
CA GLY A 151 15.89 -12.01 17.31
C GLY A 151 17.27 -12.65 17.22
N ASP A 152 17.60 -13.16 16.03
CA ASP A 152 18.93 -13.70 15.72
C ASP A 152 19.54 -12.88 14.57
N SER A 153 20.56 -12.09 14.90
CA SER A 153 21.20 -11.18 13.94
C SER A 153 21.98 -11.92 12.84
N GLY A 154 22.56 -13.07 13.15
CA GLY A 154 23.26 -13.92 12.19
C GLY A 154 22.29 -14.55 11.20
N LEU A 155 21.18 -15.10 11.70
CA LEU A 155 20.08 -15.60 10.89
C LEU A 155 19.46 -14.50 10.04
N HIS A 156 19.19 -13.33 10.61
CA HIS A 156 18.62 -12.20 9.88
C HIS A 156 19.53 -11.75 8.73
N ALA A 157 20.85 -11.67 8.96
CA ALA A 157 21.81 -11.32 7.92
C ALA A 157 21.88 -12.38 6.80
N ALA A 158 21.80 -13.67 7.15
CA ALA A 158 21.75 -14.76 6.18
C ALA A 158 20.45 -14.73 5.35
N ASN A 159 19.30 -14.56 6.01
CA ASN A 159 18.00 -14.43 5.35
C ASN A 159 17.98 -13.22 4.41
N HIS A 160 18.48 -12.05 4.87
CA HIS A 160 18.56 -10.86 4.03
C HIS A 160 19.37 -11.09 2.76
N ARG A 161 20.50 -11.81 2.85
CA ARG A 161 21.32 -12.14 1.67
C ARG A 161 20.54 -12.99 0.66
N SER A 162 19.86 -14.03 1.14
CA SER A 162 19.02 -14.89 0.28
C SER A 162 17.83 -14.15 -0.32
N LEU A 163 17.20 -13.24 0.43
CA LEU A 163 16.13 -12.38 -0.09
C LEU A 163 16.68 -11.43 -1.18
N MET A 164 17.86 -10.84 -0.99
CA MET A 164 18.47 -9.95 -1.98
C MET A 164 18.90 -10.66 -3.28
N GLU A 165 19.21 -11.95 -3.22
CA GLU A 165 19.41 -12.77 -4.43
C GLU A 165 18.12 -12.84 -5.25
N ARG A 166 16.96 -13.07 -4.60
CA ARG A 166 15.66 -13.04 -5.29
C ARG A 166 15.30 -11.66 -5.81
N VAL A 167 15.48 -10.62 -4.99
CA VAL A 167 15.23 -9.24 -5.39
C VAL A 167 16.04 -8.87 -6.63
N THR A 168 17.32 -9.28 -6.69
CA THR A 168 18.17 -9.07 -7.87
C THR A 168 17.68 -9.88 -9.07
N ALA A 169 17.21 -11.11 -8.86
CA ALA A 169 16.68 -11.96 -9.92
C ALA A 169 15.37 -11.43 -10.56
N TYR A 170 14.63 -10.56 -9.87
CA TYR A 170 13.48 -9.87 -10.48
C TYR A 170 13.88 -8.95 -11.62
N GLY A 171 15.15 -8.56 -11.74
CA GLY A 171 15.68 -7.81 -12.88
C GLY A 171 15.35 -6.32 -12.88
N VAL A 172 14.73 -5.79 -11.81
CA VAL A 172 14.57 -4.34 -11.62
C VAL A 172 15.97 -3.75 -11.36
N PRO A 173 16.42 -2.73 -12.10
CA PRO A 173 17.72 -2.11 -11.87
C PRO A 173 17.84 -1.55 -10.46
N LEU A 174 18.86 -1.98 -9.72
CA LEU A 174 19.15 -1.52 -8.35
C LEU A 174 20.54 -0.90 -8.26
N THR A 175 20.59 0.33 -7.76
CA THR A 175 21.81 1.02 -7.34
C THR A 175 22.31 0.49 -5.99
N ASP A 176 23.53 0.84 -5.60
CA ASP A 176 24.05 0.51 -4.27
C ASP A 176 23.24 1.18 -3.15
N THR A 177 22.74 2.40 -3.39
CA THR A 177 21.82 3.10 -2.49
C THR A 177 20.52 2.32 -2.34
N ASP A 178 19.93 1.81 -3.42
CA ASP A 178 18.70 1.01 -3.33
C ASP A 178 18.92 -0.25 -2.46
N ARG A 179 20.05 -0.94 -2.66
CA ARG A 179 20.41 -2.12 -1.87
C ARG A 179 20.63 -1.78 -0.40
N ALA A 180 21.25 -0.63 -0.11
CA ALA A 180 21.44 -0.13 1.24
C ALA A 180 20.09 0.23 1.90
N THR A 181 19.16 0.84 1.15
CA THR A 181 17.80 1.14 1.61
C THR A 181 17.03 -0.13 1.96
N ILE A 182 17.04 -1.15 1.09
CA ILE A 182 16.36 -2.44 1.39
C ILE A 182 16.96 -3.10 2.64
N ARG A 183 18.29 -3.05 2.80
CA ARG A 183 18.97 -3.55 4.01
C ARG A 183 18.53 -2.81 5.26
N ARG A 184 18.47 -1.48 5.19
CA ARG A 184 18.02 -0.64 6.30
C ARG A 184 16.59 -0.98 6.68
N PHE A 185 15.67 -1.06 5.72
CA PHE A 185 14.27 -1.42 5.97
C PHE A 185 14.13 -2.77 6.64
N HIS A 186 14.76 -3.81 6.09
CA HIS A 186 14.72 -5.14 6.69
C HIS A 186 15.30 -5.16 8.11
N GLY A 187 16.37 -4.39 8.34
CA GLY A 187 16.96 -4.20 9.67
C GLY A 187 16.02 -3.49 10.65
N GLU A 188 15.28 -2.47 10.21
CA GLU A 188 14.28 -1.75 11.03
C GLU A 188 13.13 -2.67 11.44
N PHE A 189 12.61 -3.49 10.52
CA PHE A 189 11.64 -4.53 10.87
C PHE A 189 12.21 -5.47 11.93
N ALA A 190 13.42 -6.00 11.77
CA ALA A 190 14.01 -6.93 12.74
C ALA A 190 14.26 -6.30 14.11
N ALA A 191 14.71 -5.03 14.13
CA ALA A 191 15.05 -4.30 15.34
C ALA A 191 13.82 -3.88 16.15
N LEU A 192 12.78 -3.38 15.48
CA LEU A 192 11.59 -2.84 16.14
C LEU A 192 10.48 -3.89 16.28
N GLY A 193 10.50 -4.94 15.45
CA GLY A 193 9.55 -6.03 15.49
C GLY A 193 8.10 -5.55 15.41
N LEU A 194 7.27 -6.10 16.28
CA LEU A 194 5.84 -5.77 16.39
C LEU A 194 5.57 -4.38 17.00
N GLU A 195 6.60 -3.70 17.50
CA GLU A 195 6.52 -2.32 18.03
C GLU A 195 6.95 -1.25 17.00
N LEU A 196 7.23 -1.65 15.75
CA LEU A 196 7.44 -0.71 14.66
C LEU A 196 6.23 0.21 14.52
N ARG A 197 6.49 1.52 14.37
CA ARG A 197 5.47 2.57 14.21
C ARG A 197 5.86 3.48 13.06
N TYR A 198 4.88 4.10 12.42
CA TYR A 198 5.12 5.11 11.39
C TYR A 198 6.02 6.24 11.93
N THR A 199 7.02 6.64 11.15
CA THR A 199 7.89 7.79 11.45
C THR A 199 7.92 8.73 10.27
N SER A 200 8.18 10.00 10.53
CA SER A 200 8.61 10.92 9.46
C SER A 200 10.12 10.99 9.43
N LEU A 201 10.70 11.37 8.28
CA LEU A 201 12.16 11.46 8.17
C LEU A 201 12.72 12.40 9.25
N ASN A 202 13.75 11.92 9.95
CA ASN A 202 14.41 12.64 11.03
C ASN A 202 13.50 13.04 12.19
N ARG A 203 12.35 12.36 12.39
CA ARG A 203 11.42 12.63 13.49
C ARG A 203 11.00 11.34 14.19
N PRO A 204 10.93 11.33 15.53
CA PRO A 204 10.42 10.17 16.26
C PRO A 204 8.95 9.90 15.91
N SER A 205 8.51 8.66 16.11
CA SER A 205 7.09 8.32 16.01
C SER A 205 6.27 9.15 17.00
N ARG A 206 5.04 9.47 16.62
CA ARG A 206 4.11 10.14 17.53
C ARG A 206 3.60 9.12 18.57
N PRO A 207 3.41 9.52 19.85
CA PRO A 207 2.96 8.60 20.90
C PRO A 207 1.62 7.92 20.61
N ASN A 208 0.77 8.54 19.80
CA ASN A 208 -0.56 8.05 19.48
C ASN A 208 -0.64 7.19 18.22
N TYR A 209 0.45 7.04 17.45
CA TYR A 209 0.45 6.17 16.26
C TYR A 209 0.39 4.71 16.66
N PRO A 210 -0.37 3.85 15.94
CA PRO A 210 -0.44 2.42 16.23
C PRO A 210 0.92 1.76 15.99
N SER A 211 1.20 0.70 16.73
CA SER A 211 2.26 -0.23 16.33
C SER A 211 1.77 -1.18 15.24
N GLU A 212 2.71 -1.85 14.61
CA GLU A 212 2.42 -2.91 13.65
C GLU A 212 1.55 -4.02 14.26
N ARG A 213 1.75 -4.35 15.55
CA ARG A 213 0.82 -5.21 16.31
C ARG A 213 -0.61 -4.67 16.30
N ASP A 214 -0.79 -3.39 16.61
CA ASP A 214 -2.11 -2.77 16.67
C ASP A 214 -2.81 -2.87 15.30
N LEU A 215 -2.05 -2.68 14.20
CA LEU A 215 -2.57 -2.82 12.84
C LEU A 215 -2.93 -4.26 12.48
N TYR A 216 -2.14 -5.24 12.89
CA TYR A 216 -2.44 -6.67 12.68
C TYR A 216 -3.67 -7.14 13.44
N LEU A 217 -3.91 -6.58 14.63
CA LEU A 217 -5.03 -6.92 15.50
C LEU A 217 -6.27 -6.04 15.29
N ALA A 218 -6.18 -5.02 14.42
CA ALA A 218 -7.29 -4.12 14.12
C ALA A 218 -8.53 -4.89 13.63
N THR A 219 -9.69 -4.31 13.89
CA THR A 219 -10.99 -4.87 13.51
C THR A 219 -11.70 -3.98 12.49
N ASP A 220 -12.57 -4.60 11.69
CA ASP A 220 -13.53 -3.90 10.84
C ASP A 220 -14.73 -3.35 11.64
N MET A 221 -15.68 -2.72 10.93
CA MET A 221 -16.90 -2.16 11.54
C MET A 221 -17.86 -3.20 12.13
N ASN A 222 -17.67 -4.49 11.83
CA ASN A 222 -18.41 -5.60 12.40
C ASN A 222 -17.65 -6.29 13.54
N GLY A 223 -16.50 -5.73 13.97
CA GLY A 223 -15.64 -6.32 14.99
C GLY A 223 -14.82 -7.53 14.51
N ARG A 224 -14.76 -7.80 13.20
CA ARG A 224 -13.97 -8.91 12.65
C ARG A 224 -12.54 -8.47 12.38
N ARG A 225 -11.57 -9.35 12.63
CA ARG A 225 -10.18 -9.14 12.19
C ARG A 225 -10.07 -9.37 10.69
N GLY A 226 -9.78 -8.30 9.96
CA GLY A 226 -9.73 -8.28 8.50
C GLY A 226 -8.32 -8.23 7.91
N ASN A 227 -7.28 -8.34 8.73
CA ASN A 227 -5.90 -8.28 8.25
C ASN A 227 -5.58 -9.49 7.35
N TYR A 228 -4.67 -9.34 6.39
CA TYR A 228 -4.24 -10.44 5.52
C TYR A 228 -3.57 -11.61 6.29
N LEU A 229 -3.02 -11.35 7.46
CA LEU A 229 -2.42 -12.35 8.36
C LEU A 229 -3.43 -13.01 9.30
N THR A 230 -4.70 -12.61 9.30
CA THR A 230 -5.68 -13.17 10.25
C THR A 230 -5.89 -14.68 10.04
N THR A 231 -5.91 -15.15 8.80
CA THR A 231 -6.04 -16.58 8.45
C THR A 231 -5.06 -16.97 7.36
N GLU A 232 -4.70 -18.25 7.29
CA GLU A 232 -3.81 -18.75 6.24
C GLU A 232 -4.41 -18.51 4.85
N GLU A 233 -5.74 -18.66 4.70
CA GLU A 233 -6.43 -18.38 3.44
C GLU A 233 -6.20 -16.95 2.94
N ARG A 234 -6.35 -15.95 3.82
CA ARG A 234 -6.15 -14.53 3.46
C ARG A 234 -4.69 -14.27 3.06
N PHE A 235 -3.75 -14.89 3.77
CA PHE A 235 -2.32 -14.80 3.46
C PHE A 235 -1.99 -15.41 2.10
N ARG A 236 -2.57 -16.57 1.78
CA ARG A 236 -2.34 -17.26 0.50
C ARG A 236 -2.81 -16.45 -0.69
N VAL A 237 -3.91 -15.71 -0.58
CA VAL A 237 -4.34 -14.80 -1.65
C VAL A 237 -3.23 -13.82 -2.02
N VAL A 238 -2.62 -13.15 -1.03
CA VAL A 238 -1.55 -12.19 -1.27
C VAL A 238 -0.30 -12.89 -1.79
N GLN A 239 0.07 -14.02 -1.19
CA GLN A 239 1.22 -14.80 -1.61
C GLN A 239 1.10 -15.31 -3.06
N GLU A 240 -0.08 -15.71 -3.51
CA GLU A 240 -0.34 -16.16 -4.89
C GLU A 240 -0.35 -15.01 -5.89
N LEU A 241 -0.68 -13.79 -5.46
CA LEU A 241 -0.51 -12.60 -6.29
C LEU A 241 0.98 -12.28 -6.43
N GLU A 242 1.74 -12.29 -5.34
CA GLU A 242 3.19 -12.05 -5.36
C GLU A 242 3.93 -13.08 -6.21
N ARG A 243 3.70 -14.38 -5.97
CA ARG A 243 4.33 -15.47 -6.75
C ARG A 243 3.96 -15.46 -8.24
N GLY A 244 2.82 -14.88 -8.57
CA GLY A 244 2.35 -14.76 -9.95
C GLY A 244 2.79 -13.48 -10.66
N ASP A 245 3.65 -12.66 -10.04
CA ASP A 245 4.03 -11.33 -10.56
C ASP A 245 2.82 -10.39 -10.75
N ARG A 246 1.77 -10.56 -9.93
CA ARG A 246 0.49 -9.82 -9.99
C ARG A 246 0.36 -8.74 -8.92
N ILE A 247 1.37 -8.54 -8.08
CA ILE A 247 1.54 -7.30 -7.30
C ILE A 247 2.74 -6.58 -7.92
N VAL A 248 2.48 -5.45 -8.56
CA VAL A 248 3.48 -4.69 -9.31
C VAL A 248 3.73 -3.36 -8.61
N PRO A 249 4.91 -3.15 -8.00
CA PRO A 249 5.25 -1.84 -7.49
C PRO A 249 5.60 -0.88 -8.63
N ALA A 250 5.14 0.36 -8.55
CA ALA A 250 5.42 1.42 -9.51
C ALA A 250 5.74 2.74 -8.79
N VAL A 251 6.75 3.45 -9.27
CA VAL A 251 7.02 4.82 -8.81
C VAL A 251 6.08 5.76 -9.56
N GLY A 252 5.24 6.51 -8.85
CA GLY A 252 4.25 7.39 -9.46
C GLY A 252 3.68 8.43 -8.52
N ASP A 253 3.65 9.68 -8.97
CA ASP A 253 2.81 10.73 -8.42
C ASP A 253 1.37 10.54 -8.93
N LEU A 254 0.39 10.53 -8.02
CA LEU A 254 -1.02 10.41 -8.41
C LEU A 254 -1.49 11.58 -9.29
N SER A 255 -0.85 12.74 -9.16
CA SER A 255 -1.03 13.92 -10.02
C SER A 255 0.04 14.05 -11.11
N GLY A 256 0.92 13.06 -11.25
CA GLY A 256 1.95 12.99 -12.29
C GLY A 256 1.35 12.84 -13.70
N THR A 257 2.20 12.99 -14.71
CA THR A 257 1.76 12.94 -16.11
C THR A 257 2.07 11.63 -16.82
N VAL A 258 2.77 10.69 -16.17
CA VAL A 258 3.24 9.44 -16.79
C VAL A 258 2.60 8.23 -16.13
N ALA A 259 2.87 7.95 -14.84
CA ALA A 259 2.58 6.66 -14.22
C ALA A 259 1.11 6.24 -14.34
N LEU A 260 0.16 7.07 -13.91
CA LEU A 260 -1.28 6.73 -14.00
C LEU A 260 -1.79 6.63 -15.43
N LYS A 261 -1.23 7.38 -16.38
CA LYS A 261 -1.62 7.26 -17.79
C LYS A 261 -1.12 5.94 -18.37
N ALA A 262 0.13 5.56 -18.06
CA ALA A 262 0.69 4.28 -18.45
C ALA A 262 -0.10 3.11 -17.84
N ILE A 263 -0.48 3.22 -16.56
CA ILE A 263 -1.36 2.25 -15.89
C ILE A 263 -2.73 2.18 -16.57
N ALA A 264 -3.38 3.31 -16.83
CA ALA A 264 -4.67 3.34 -17.51
C ALA A 264 -4.62 2.64 -18.88
N GLN A 265 -3.58 2.93 -19.67
CA GLN A 265 -3.35 2.29 -20.96
C GLN A 265 -3.13 0.78 -20.80
N TYR A 266 -2.25 0.37 -19.89
CA TYR A 266 -1.93 -1.03 -19.65
C TYR A 266 -3.16 -1.85 -19.23
N LEU A 267 -4.01 -1.28 -18.37
CA LEU A 267 -5.27 -1.89 -17.94
C LEU A 267 -6.27 -1.99 -19.09
N ALA A 268 -6.38 -0.95 -19.93
CA ALA A 268 -7.26 -0.94 -21.09
C ALA A 268 -6.86 -2.02 -22.11
N GLU A 269 -5.57 -2.16 -22.40
CA GLU A 269 -5.02 -3.21 -23.28
C GLU A 269 -5.35 -4.62 -22.78
N ARG A 270 -5.37 -4.82 -21.46
CA ARG A 270 -5.75 -6.08 -20.80
C ARG A 270 -7.24 -6.24 -20.53
N LYS A 271 -8.04 -5.23 -20.87
CA LYS A 271 -9.49 -5.18 -20.57
C LYS A 271 -9.78 -5.36 -19.08
N LEU A 272 -8.84 -4.94 -18.22
CA LEU A 272 -9.00 -4.95 -16.78
C LEU A 272 -9.63 -3.64 -16.32
N THR A 273 -10.62 -3.77 -15.45
CA THR A 273 -11.31 -2.63 -14.85
C THR A 273 -10.84 -2.45 -13.42
N VAL A 274 -10.61 -1.22 -12.99
CA VAL A 274 -10.24 -0.89 -11.61
C VAL A 274 -11.42 -1.20 -10.68
N SER A 275 -11.24 -2.12 -9.74
CA SER A 275 -12.24 -2.42 -8.70
C SER A 275 -12.14 -1.45 -7.55
N ALA A 276 -10.91 -1.14 -7.10
CA ALA A 276 -10.66 -0.16 -6.05
C ALA A 276 -9.38 0.63 -6.29
N LEU A 277 -9.43 1.91 -5.94
CA LEU A 277 -8.28 2.81 -5.86
C LEU A 277 -8.14 3.30 -4.41
N TYR A 278 -7.07 2.90 -3.74
CA TYR A 278 -6.74 3.34 -2.39
C TYR A 278 -5.73 4.49 -2.43
N VAL A 279 -6.09 5.64 -1.85
CA VAL A 279 -5.28 6.88 -1.92
C VAL A 279 -4.79 7.39 -0.57
N SER A 280 -5.04 6.67 0.52
CA SER A 280 -4.74 7.13 1.88
C SER A 280 -5.25 8.57 2.07
N ASN A 281 -4.43 9.47 2.63
CA ASN A 281 -4.69 10.91 2.72
C ASN A 281 -3.98 11.75 1.65
N VAL A 282 -3.52 11.15 0.54
CA VAL A 282 -2.73 11.82 -0.51
C VAL A 282 -3.46 13.03 -1.08
N GLU A 283 -4.79 12.94 -1.24
CA GLU A 283 -5.64 14.00 -1.79
C GLU A 283 -5.47 15.34 -1.03
N MET A 284 -5.21 15.32 0.29
CA MET A 284 -4.92 16.52 1.07
C MET A 284 -3.69 17.28 0.55
N TYR A 285 -2.63 16.56 0.16
CA TYR A 285 -1.41 17.14 -0.38
C TYR A 285 -1.62 17.67 -1.80
N LEU A 286 -2.42 16.97 -2.61
CA LEU A 286 -2.74 17.40 -3.97
C LEU A 286 -3.50 18.73 -3.99
N PHE A 287 -4.43 18.94 -3.04
CA PHE A 287 -5.08 20.24 -2.88
C PHE A 287 -4.10 21.33 -2.44
N ARG A 288 -3.22 21.04 -1.47
CA ARG A 288 -2.20 22.01 -1.00
C ARG A 288 -1.24 22.43 -2.11
N ASN A 289 -0.90 21.48 -2.99
CA ASN A 289 0.03 21.71 -4.08
C ASN A 289 -0.66 22.27 -5.35
N GLY A 290 -1.98 22.40 -5.36
CA GLY A 290 -2.74 22.84 -6.53
C GLY A 290 -2.75 21.83 -7.69
N THR A 291 -2.43 20.56 -7.45
CA THR A 291 -2.33 19.52 -8.49
C THR A 291 -3.53 18.56 -8.51
N PHE A 292 -4.55 18.81 -7.68
CA PHE A 292 -5.75 17.97 -7.61
C PHE A 292 -6.47 17.81 -8.96
N ALA A 293 -6.54 18.87 -9.78
CA ALA A 293 -7.20 18.78 -11.08
C ALA A 293 -6.53 17.77 -12.02
N GLN A 294 -5.20 17.68 -11.98
CA GLN A 294 -4.46 16.68 -12.75
C GLN A 294 -4.71 15.26 -12.23
N PHE A 295 -4.79 15.08 -10.90
CA PHE A 295 -5.20 13.79 -10.32
C PHE A 295 -6.61 13.38 -10.74
N ALA A 296 -7.59 14.29 -10.69
CA ALA A 296 -8.95 14.00 -11.14
C ALA A 296 -8.99 13.60 -12.62
N ALA A 297 -8.17 14.24 -13.47
CA ALA A 297 -8.01 13.85 -14.88
C ALA A 297 -7.38 12.46 -15.04
N ASN A 298 -6.38 12.12 -14.22
CA ASN A 298 -5.77 10.79 -14.20
C ASN A 298 -6.75 9.70 -13.74
N VAL A 299 -7.55 9.95 -12.70
CA VAL A 299 -8.58 9.00 -12.26
C VAL A 299 -9.64 8.80 -13.35
N ARG A 300 -10.00 9.86 -14.07
CA ARG A 300 -10.95 9.80 -15.20
C ARG A 300 -10.45 8.94 -16.36
N SER A 301 -9.14 8.81 -16.57
CA SER A 301 -8.60 7.97 -17.65
C SER A 301 -8.55 6.48 -17.30
N LEU A 302 -8.68 6.10 -16.03
CA LEU A 302 -8.67 4.71 -15.60
C LEU A 302 -9.92 3.95 -16.10
N PRO A 303 -9.75 2.74 -16.68
CA PRO A 303 -10.89 1.87 -16.96
C PRO A 303 -11.62 1.54 -15.66
N SER A 304 -12.89 1.95 -15.55
CA SER A 304 -13.71 1.77 -14.35
C SER A 304 -15.11 1.26 -14.70
N SER A 305 -15.81 0.74 -13.69
CA SER A 305 -17.18 0.24 -13.75
C SER A 305 -18.06 1.02 -12.78
N PRO A 306 -19.40 0.88 -12.87
CA PRO A 306 -20.30 1.45 -11.87
C PRO A 306 -20.03 0.96 -10.44
N SER A 307 -19.40 -0.20 -10.26
CA SER A 307 -18.99 -0.75 -8.95
C SER A 307 -17.63 -0.28 -8.46
N SER A 308 -16.84 0.42 -9.26
CA SER A 308 -15.50 0.87 -8.87
C SER A 308 -15.56 1.87 -7.71
N VAL A 309 -14.61 1.80 -6.77
CA VAL A 309 -14.60 2.63 -5.56
C VAL A 309 -13.24 3.28 -5.29
N ILE A 310 -13.25 4.47 -4.69
CA ILE A 310 -12.07 5.11 -4.09
C ILE A 310 -12.14 4.92 -2.57
N ILE A 311 -11.05 4.43 -1.99
CA ILE A 311 -10.84 4.31 -0.55
C ILE A 311 -9.84 5.39 -0.12
N ARG A 312 -10.22 6.21 0.86
CA ARG A 312 -9.38 7.30 1.38
C ARG A 312 -9.41 7.37 2.89
N SER A 313 -8.45 8.10 3.43
CA SER A 313 -8.22 8.22 4.86
C SER A 313 -8.27 9.68 5.27
N SER A 314 -9.23 10.02 6.14
CA SER A 314 -9.32 11.34 6.76
C SER A 314 -8.70 11.28 8.14
N PHE A 315 -7.65 12.05 8.38
CA PHE A 315 -7.15 12.29 9.72
C PHE A 315 -7.84 13.56 10.23
N GLY A 316 -8.44 13.50 11.43
CA GLY A 316 -9.16 14.65 12.01
C GLY A 316 -8.27 15.88 12.24
N ARG A 317 -8.63 16.78 13.17
CA ARG A 317 -7.85 18.02 13.46
C ARG A 317 -6.34 17.80 13.71
N GLY A 318 -5.89 16.57 14.01
CA GLY A 318 -4.49 16.20 14.26
C GLY A 318 -3.56 16.08 13.05
N GLY A 319 -4.07 16.21 11.81
CA GLY A 319 -3.24 16.26 10.59
C GLY A 319 -2.68 17.66 10.25
N TRP A 320 -3.09 18.69 10.98
CA TRP A 320 -2.89 20.08 10.58
C TRP A 320 -2.42 20.98 11.74
N ARG A 321 -1.21 21.55 11.61
CA ARG A 321 -0.64 22.63 12.44
C ARG A 321 0.29 23.58 11.63
N GLY A 322 0.03 23.72 10.33
CA GLY A 322 0.73 24.70 9.48
C GLY A 322 -0.11 25.97 9.32
N PRO A 323 0.47 27.13 8.96
CA PRO A 323 -0.32 28.30 8.57
C PRO A 323 -1.15 27.94 7.32
N ASP A 324 -2.47 28.01 7.45
CA ASP A 324 -3.37 27.87 6.30
C ASP A 324 -3.35 29.16 5.48
N PRO A 325 -3.21 29.11 4.15
CA PRO A 325 -3.76 30.19 3.32
C PRO A 325 -5.31 30.19 3.35
N PHE A 326 -5.96 29.09 3.75
CA PHE A 326 -7.41 28.97 3.94
C PHE A 326 -7.80 29.10 5.41
N GLN A 327 -7.42 30.21 6.05
CA GLN A 327 -7.61 30.53 7.46
C GLN A 327 -9.09 30.65 7.92
N GLN A 328 -9.99 29.84 7.36
CA GLN A 328 -11.30 29.58 7.90
C GLN A 328 -11.20 28.30 8.71
N ALA A 329 -11.45 28.42 10.01
CA ALA A 329 -11.78 27.27 10.84
C ALA A 329 -12.79 26.41 10.06
N PHE A 330 -12.38 25.23 9.59
CA PHE A 330 -13.33 24.31 8.95
C PHE A 330 -14.50 24.15 9.93
N PRO A 331 -15.71 24.64 9.59
CA PRO A 331 -16.86 24.30 10.41
C PRO A 331 -16.96 22.77 10.40
N SER A 332 -17.38 22.18 11.53
CA SER A 332 -17.93 20.83 11.49
C SER A 332 -18.86 20.74 10.27
N PRO A 333 -18.65 19.75 9.38
CA PRO A 333 -18.52 18.36 9.81
C PRO A 333 -17.54 17.51 8.99
N ILE A 334 -16.21 17.71 8.98
CA ILE A 334 -15.32 16.66 8.40
C ILE A 334 -15.57 15.32 9.12
N PRO A 335 -15.56 14.15 8.42
CA PRO A 335 -15.76 12.86 9.05
C PRO A 335 -14.78 12.66 10.20
N GLN A 336 -15.32 12.49 11.40
CA GLN A 336 -14.51 12.27 12.60
C GLN A 336 -14.15 10.78 12.71
N PRO A 337 -12.90 10.46 13.09
CA PRO A 337 -12.56 9.12 13.54
C PRO A 337 -13.50 8.65 14.65
N LEU A 338 -13.83 7.36 14.67
CA LEU A 338 -14.52 6.75 15.80
C LEU A 338 -13.64 6.83 17.07
N PRO A 339 -14.22 6.81 18.28
CA PRO A 339 -13.44 6.78 19.51
C PRO A 339 -12.36 5.68 19.48
N GLY A 340 -11.12 6.04 19.81
CA GLY A 340 -9.98 5.13 19.76
C GLY A 340 -9.23 5.07 18.42
N HIS A 341 -9.72 5.76 17.38
CA HIS A 341 -9.07 5.79 16.07
C HIS A 341 -8.49 7.17 15.73
N LEU A 342 -7.38 7.17 14.99
CA LEU A 342 -6.66 8.35 14.49
C LEU A 342 -7.20 8.85 13.14
N SER A 343 -7.70 7.92 12.33
CA SER A 343 -8.22 8.17 11.00
C SER A 343 -9.67 7.69 10.89
N ALA A 344 -10.41 8.26 9.97
CA ALA A 344 -11.67 7.74 9.46
C ALA A 344 -11.45 7.31 8.01
N GLN A 345 -11.69 6.03 7.71
CA GLN A 345 -11.73 5.58 6.33
C GLN A 345 -13.04 5.96 5.68
N LEU A 346 -12.97 6.36 4.42
CA LEU A 346 -14.10 6.78 3.62
C LEU A 346 -14.09 6.00 2.30
N LEU A 347 -15.27 5.60 1.86
CA LEU A 347 -15.49 4.86 0.63
C LEU A 347 -16.39 5.70 -0.29
N GLN A 348 -15.96 5.96 -1.51
CA GLN A 348 -16.74 6.72 -2.49
C GLN A 348 -16.80 5.98 -3.82
N PRO A 349 -17.99 5.77 -4.41
CA PRO A 349 -18.11 5.23 -5.76
C PRO A 349 -17.40 6.12 -6.79
N PHE A 350 -16.66 5.52 -7.73
CA PHE A 350 -16.03 6.21 -8.86
C PHE A 350 -17.02 7.12 -9.62
N PRO A 351 -18.23 6.67 -10.00
CA PRO A 351 -19.18 7.54 -10.69
C PRO A 351 -19.51 8.82 -9.92
N ALA A 352 -19.57 8.74 -8.59
CA ALA A 352 -19.81 9.89 -7.75
C ALA A 352 -18.61 10.84 -7.71
N PHE A 353 -17.39 10.30 -7.58
CA PHE A 353 -16.16 11.08 -7.69
C PHE A 353 -16.05 11.79 -9.05
N LEU A 354 -16.30 11.08 -10.15
CA LEU A 354 -16.21 11.65 -11.51
C LEU A 354 -17.25 12.74 -11.75
N LYS A 355 -18.46 12.60 -11.19
CA LYS A 355 -19.48 13.64 -11.22
C LYS A 355 -19.06 14.86 -10.40
N LEU A 356 -18.56 14.64 -9.20
CA LEU A 356 -18.09 15.70 -8.31
C LEU A 356 -16.93 16.48 -8.92
N THR A 357 -16.04 15.79 -9.62
CA THR A 357 -14.83 16.37 -10.23
C THR A 357 -15.00 16.69 -11.71
N ALA A 358 -16.24 16.81 -12.21
CA ALA A 358 -16.53 17.24 -13.58
C ALA A 358 -15.96 18.64 -13.89
N GLN A 359 -15.92 19.50 -12.87
CA GLN A 359 -15.21 20.78 -12.86
C GLN A 359 -14.18 20.74 -11.71
N PRO A 360 -13.02 20.10 -11.92
CA PRO A 360 -12.11 19.79 -10.82
C PRO A 360 -11.56 21.04 -10.11
N ASP A 361 -11.46 22.17 -10.80
CA ASP A 361 -11.01 23.45 -10.24
C ASP A 361 -12.00 24.06 -9.24
N SER A 362 -13.27 23.63 -9.26
CA SER A 362 -14.29 24.02 -8.30
C SER A 362 -14.44 23.07 -7.12
N ALA A 363 -13.86 21.87 -7.20
CA ALA A 363 -13.94 20.89 -6.13
C ALA A 363 -13.03 21.30 -4.98
N THR A 364 -13.49 21.12 -3.75
CA THR A 364 -12.68 21.33 -2.54
C THR A 364 -12.34 19.99 -1.89
N TYR A 365 -11.34 20.00 -1.01
CA TYR A 365 -11.05 18.82 -0.20
C TYR A 365 -12.25 18.42 0.67
N LEU A 366 -12.99 19.40 1.20
CA LEU A 366 -14.19 19.14 1.99
C LEU A 366 -15.27 18.43 1.17
N ASP A 367 -15.42 18.76 -0.11
CA ASP A 367 -16.39 18.07 -0.98
C ASP A 367 -16.09 16.58 -1.09
N LEU A 368 -14.81 16.19 -1.18
CA LEU A 368 -14.43 14.77 -1.21
C LEU A 368 -14.76 14.04 0.09
N LEU A 369 -14.65 14.75 1.22
CA LEU A 369 -14.89 14.21 2.55
C LEU A 369 -16.38 14.18 2.93
N MET A 370 -17.24 14.91 2.23
CA MET A 370 -18.64 15.09 2.61
C MET A 370 -19.64 14.53 1.60
N ASN A 371 -19.29 14.53 0.32
CA ASN A 371 -20.27 14.30 -0.73
C ASN A 371 -20.20 12.87 -1.28
N SER A 372 -21.39 12.26 -1.37
CA SER A 372 -21.59 10.95 -2.02
C SER A 372 -20.70 9.83 -1.46
N LEU A 373 -20.41 9.90 -0.16
CA LEU A 373 -19.74 8.82 0.55
C LEU A 373 -20.73 7.68 0.81
N PHE A 374 -20.24 6.46 0.71
CA PHE A 374 -20.96 5.30 1.18
C PHE A 374 -20.90 5.26 2.72
N ASP A 375 -22.02 5.48 3.39
CA ASP A 375 -22.09 5.39 4.85
C ASP A 375 -22.27 3.94 5.30
N PHE A 376 -21.16 3.28 5.57
CA PHE A 376 -21.14 1.91 6.08
C PHE A 376 -21.39 1.81 7.59
N ARG A 377 -21.68 2.91 8.29
CA ARG A 377 -22.18 2.89 9.68
C ARG A 377 -23.68 2.64 9.75
N VAL A 378 -24.39 2.86 8.65
CA VAL A 378 -25.83 2.61 8.54
C VAL A 378 -26.04 1.26 7.85
N PRO A 379 -26.82 0.33 8.42
CA PRO A 379 -27.17 -0.91 7.75
C PRO A 379 -27.83 -0.63 6.40
N GLN A 380 -27.18 -1.06 5.33
CA GLN A 380 -27.70 -0.86 3.98
C GLN A 380 -28.82 -1.86 3.72
N SER A 381 -29.93 -1.41 3.13
CA SER A 381 -30.98 -2.32 2.67
C SER A 381 -30.39 -3.23 1.58
N PRO A 382 -30.59 -4.56 1.65
CA PRO A 382 -30.07 -5.45 0.61
C PRO A 382 -30.66 -5.03 -0.75
N PRO A 383 -29.88 -5.10 -1.83
CA PRO A 383 -30.37 -4.75 -3.16
C PRO A 383 -31.61 -5.60 -3.49
N PRO A 384 -32.61 -5.04 -4.18
CA PRO A 384 -33.79 -5.80 -4.58
C PRO A 384 -33.36 -6.87 -5.59
N GLY A 385 -33.21 -8.11 -5.12
CA GLY A 385 -33.04 -9.27 -6.01
C GLY A 385 -31.86 -10.19 -5.70
N ARG A 386 -31.78 -10.77 -4.50
CA ARG A 386 -31.37 -12.19 -4.33
C ARG A 386 -32.18 -12.80 -3.20
N ARG A 387 -33.43 -13.19 -3.50
CA ARG A 387 -34.15 -14.13 -2.64
C ARG A 387 -33.33 -15.43 -2.64
N ARG A 388 -32.64 -15.72 -1.53
CA ARG A 388 -32.16 -17.08 -1.25
C ARG A 388 -33.40 -17.98 -1.31
N ARG A 389 -33.50 -18.84 -2.33
CA ARG A 389 -34.46 -19.95 -2.31
C ARG A 389 -34.10 -20.79 -1.09
N ARG A 390 -34.92 -20.71 -0.03
CA ARG A 390 -34.92 -21.74 1.02
C ARG A 390 -35.36 -23.02 0.32
N LEU A 391 -34.44 -23.96 0.16
CA LEU A 391 -34.77 -25.34 -0.13
C LEU A 391 -35.42 -25.90 1.14
N THR A 392 -36.74 -25.82 1.21
CA THR A 392 -37.51 -26.64 2.15
C THR A 392 -37.54 -28.05 1.58
N GLY A 393 -36.66 -28.91 2.08
CA GLY A 393 -36.74 -30.35 1.86
C GLY A 393 -38.03 -30.88 2.47
N CYS A 394 -38.90 -31.42 1.62
CA CYS A 394 -40.02 -32.24 2.02
C CYS A 394 -39.49 -33.67 2.11
N VAL A 395 -39.40 -34.20 3.33
CA VAL A 395 -39.20 -35.63 3.57
C VAL A 395 -40.58 -36.29 3.48
N ARG A 396 -40.72 -37.27 2.59
CA ARG A 396 -41.76 -38.29 2.65
C ARG A 396 -41.11 -39.61 3.04
#